data_AF-A0A5C5YF85-F1
#
_entry.id   AF-A0A5C5YF85-F1
#
_cell.length_a   1.000
_cell.length_b   1.000
_cell.length_c   1.000
_cell.angle_alpha   90.00
_cell.angle_beta   90.00
_cell.angle_gamma   90.00
#
_symmetry.space_group_name_H-M   'P 1'
#
loop_
_entity.id
_entity.type
_entity.pdbx_description
1 polymer ?
#
loop_
_entity_poly.entity_id
_entity_poly.type
_entity_poly.pdbx_seq_one_letter_code
_entity_poly.pdbx_strand_id
1 'polypeptide(L)'
;MNLVDDCSATPGLNNGSGAPVAPTGKQPAQTRPLHRISEVQKEQGVSHRSVVRRTGMSMEQVRSQLDPKADLRLSDLYTWQQALEVPIADLLVDSEAPLSGAVLNRARMLRTMKTVRAMKEANNEQNMDRFITMLENQLLEIMPELQEVTAWHTVGQRRTHEEMGRVAERTISDSFVRDGLG
;
A
#
# COMPACT_ATOMS: atom_id res chain seq x y z
N MET A 1 9.54 -66.88 35.26
CA MET A 1 10.55 -67.24 34.26
C MET A 1 10.71 -66.04 33.33
N ASN A 2 11.86 -65.36 33.38
CA ASN A 2 12.30 -64.34 32.42
C ASN A 2 13.35 -64.96 31.46
N LEU A 3 13.66 -64.23 30.38
CA LEU A 3 14.57 -64.51 29.25
C LEU A 3 13.86 -65.19 28.06
N VAL A 4 14.03 -64.82 26.78
CA VAL A 4 15.04 -63.96 26.10
C VAL A 4 14.66 -63.70 24.62
N ASP A 5 15.27 -62.65 24.06
CA ASP A 5 15.82 -62.46 22.69
C ASP A 5 14.93 -62.17 21.44
N ASP A 6 14.94 -60.89 21.07
CA ASP A 6 15.62 -60.24 19.93
C ASP A 6 15.43 -60.64 18.43
N CYS A 7 15.45 -59.56 17.61
CA CYS A 7 15.83 -59.42 16.20
C CYS A 7 15.03 -60.10 15.07
N SER A 8 14.39 -59.30 14.19
CA SER A 8 15.01 -58.79 12.94
C SER A 8 14.02 -58.38 11.82
N ALA A 9 14.49 -57.45 10.98
CA ALA A 9 14.18 -57.23 9.56
C ALA A 9 12.92 -56.45 9.12
N THR A 10 13.16 -55.21 8.66
CA THR A 10 12.38 -54.53 7.62
C THR A 10 12.63 -55.15 6.24
N PRO A 11 11.62 -55.14 5.35
CA PRO A 11 11.87 -54.56 4.02
C PRO A 11 10.66 -53.80 3.42
N GLY A 12 10.94 -52.59 2.91
CA GLY A 12 10.63 -52.18 1.53
C GLY A 12 9.20 -51.80 1.07
N LEU A 13 9.12 -50.58 0.50
CA LEU A 13 8.25 -50.13 -0.63
C LEU A 13 6.77 -49.85 -0.26
N ASN A 14 6.14 -48.71 -0.57
CA ASN A 14 6.06 -48.03 -1.87
C ASN A 14 5.44 -46.63 -1.71
N ASN A 15 6.06 -45.62 -2.35
CA ASN A 15 5.50 -44.29 -2.62
C ASN A 15 4.47 -44.36 -3.76
N GLY A 16 3.27 -43.81 -3.56
CA GLY A 16 2.40 -43.49 -4.69
C GLY A 16 0.92 -43.57 -4.38
N SER A 17 0.41 -42.56 -3.68
CA SER A 17 -1.00 -42.21 -3.80
C SER A 17 -1.08 -40.71 -3.93
N GLY A 18 -0.82 -40.25 -5.17
CA GLY A 18 -1.35 -38.98 -5.65
C GLY A 18 -2.87 -39.11 -5.68
N ALA A 19 -3.51 -38.84 -4.54
CA ALA A 19 -4.92 -38.57 -4.53
C ALA A 19 -5.13 -37.28 -5.36
N PRO A 20 -6.00 -37.28 -6.37
CA PRO A 20 -6.34 -36.05 -7.05
C PRO A 20 -7.01 -35.16 -6.01
N VAL A 21 -6.36 -34.03 -5.69
CA VAL A 21 -6.97 -32.96 -4.91
C VAL A 21 -8.13 -32.47 -5.77
N ALA A 22 -9.32 -33.02 -5.54
CA ALA A 22 -10.53 -32.58 -6.21
C ALA A 22 -10.66 -31.07 -5.97
N PRO A 23 -10.90 -30.24 -7.01
CA PRO A 23 -11.15 -28.83 -6.80
C PRO A 23 -12.47 -28.69 -6.05
N THR A 24 -12.35 -28.54 -4.73
CA THR A 24 -13.46 -28.29 -3.82
C THR A 24 -14.14 -27.00 -4.22
N GLY A 25 -15.42 -27.09 -4.59
CA GLY A 25 -16.36 -25.99 -4.53
C GLY A 25 -16.13 -24.88 -5.55
N LYS A 26 -16.90 -24.94 -6.64
CA LYS A 26 -17.28 -23.77 -7.44
C LYS A 26 -18.07 -22.81 -6.52
N GLN A 27 -17.37 -21.99 -5.73
CA GLN A 27 -17.99 -20.88 -5.03
C GLN A 27 -18.66 -20.01 -6.11
N PRO A 28 -19.92 -19.57 -5.93
CA PRO A 28 -20.53 -18.63 -6.84
C PRO A 28 -19.60 -17.42 -6.91
N ALA A 29 -19.21 -17.04 -8.13
CA ALA A 29 -18.32 -15.91 -8.38
C ALA A 29 -18.98 -14.65 -7.82
N GLN A 30 -18.75 -14.36 -6.54
CA GLN A 30 -19.07 -13.09 -5.95
C GLN A 30 -18.20 -12.09 -6.70
N THR A 31 -18.86 -11.26 -7.52
CA THR A 31 -18.20 -10.27 -8.38
C THR A 31 -17.26 -9.41 -7.53
N ARG A 32 -15.97 -9.73 -7.62
CA ARG A 32 -14.91 -9.12 -6.81
C ARG A 32 -14.81 -7.63 -7.16
N PRO A 33 -14.63 -6.73 -6.17
CA PRO A 33 -14.33 -5.34 -6.48
C PRO A 33 -13.03 -5.23 -7.28
N LEU A 34 -12.98 -4.33 -8.25
CA LEU A 34 -11.86 -4.07 -9.13
C LEU A 34 -10.96 -2.94 -8.58
N HIS A 35 -11.57 -1.97 -7.90
CA HIS A 35 -10.88 -0.79 -7.35
C HIS A 35 -11.52 -0.32 -6.04
N ARG A 36 -10.81 0.55 -5.30
CA ARG A 36 -11.22 1.09 -3.99
C ARG A 36 -11.39 2.60 -3.97
N ILE A 37 -11.52 3.22 -5.14
CA ILE A 37 -11.65 4.68 -5.34
C ILE A 37 -12.66 5.33 -4.39
N SER A 38 -13.83 4.72 -4.17
CA SER A 38 -14.85 5.27 -3.26
C SER A 38 -14.44 5.29 -1.79
N GLU A 39 -13.60 4.34 -1.38
CA GLU A 39 -13.09 4.27 -0.01
C GLU A 39 -12.01 5.33 0.17
N VAL A 40 -11.04 5.36 -0.75
CA VAL A 40 -9.96 6.35 -0.76
C VAL A 40 -10.51 7.78 -0.84
N GLN A 41 -11.53 8.03 -1.66
CA GLN A 41 -12.16 9.34 -1.77
C GLN A 41 -12.78 9.80 -0.44
N LYS A 42 -13.36 8.89 0.35
CA LYS A 42 -13.88 9.20 1.69
C LYS A 42 -12.74 9.46 2.68
N GLU A 43 -11.68 8.66 2.63
CA GLU A 43 -10.48 8.82 3.48
C GLU A 43 -9.79 10.17 3.23
N GLN A 44 -9.70 10.60 1.97
CA GLN A 44 -9.14 11.90 1.59
C GLN A 44 -10.10 13.09 1.82
N GLY A 45 -11.35 12.84 2.22
CA GLY A 45 -12.35 13.89 2.47
C GLY A 45 -12.75 14.71 1.24
N VAL A 46 -12.48 14.21 0.03
CA VAL A 46 -12.75 14.93 -1.23
C VAL A 46 -14.21 14.74 -1.64
N SER A 47 -15.01 15.80 -1.72
CA SER A 47 -16.40 15.68 -2.19
C SER A 47 -16.51 15.36 -3.68
N HIS A 48 -17.60 14.73 -4.13
CA HIS A 48 -17.81 14.45 -5.56
C HIS A 48 -17.76 15.70 -6.44
N ARG A 49 -18.26 16.83 -5.94
CA ARG A 49 -18.20 18.12 -6.66
C ARG A 49 -16.76 18.60 -6.84
N SER A 50 -15.90 18.35 -5.86
CA SER A 50 -14.46 18.64 -5.96
C SER A 50 -13.82 17.78 -7.04
N VAL A 51 -14.15 16.48 -7.11
CA VAL A 51 -13.66 15.58 -8.17
C VAL A 51 -14.09 16.07 -9.55
N VAL A 52 -15.38 16.39 -9.74
CA VAL A 52 -15.90 16.93 -11.02
C VAL A 52 -15.12 18.18 -11.44
N ARG A 53 -14.85 19.10 -10.50
CA ARG A 53 -14.09 20.32 -10.79
C ARG A 53 -12.62 20.05 -11.14
N ARG A 54 -11.98 19.06 -10.50
CA ARG A 54 -10.56 18.71 -10.71
C ARG A 54 -10.34 17.90 -11.99
N THR A 55 -11.29 17.04 -12.35
CA THR A 55 -11.15 16.07 -13.44
C THR A 55 -11.86 16.49 -14.73
N GLY A 56 -12.83 17.41 -14.65
CA GLY A 56 -13.70 17.77 -15.76
C GLY A 56 -14.73 16.69 -16.12
N MET A 57 -14.80 15.59 -15.38
CA MET A 57 -15.80 14.54 -15.59
C MET A 57 -17.20 15.03 -15.21
N SER A 58 -18.22 14.47 -15.86
CA SER A 58 -19.60 14.70 -15.42
C SER A 58 -19.89 14.05 -14.07
N MET A 59 -20.85 14.60 -13.34
CA MET A 59 -21.30 14.08 -12.04
C MET A 59 -21.84 12.62 -12.15
N GLU A 60 -22.40 12.26 -13.30
CA GLU A 60 -22.86 10.91 -13.60
C GLU A 60 -21.69 9.95 -13.81
N GLN A 61 -20.67 10.35 -14.59
CA GLN A 61 -19.45 9.57 -14.77
C GLN A 61 -18.74 9.33 -13.43
N VAL A 62 -18.58 10.36 -12.59
CA VAL A 62 -17.99 10.22 -11.25
C VAL A 62 -18.77 9.20 -10.42
N ARG A 63 -20.10 9.23 -10.44
CA ARG A 63 -20.93 8.24 -9.73
C ARG A 63 -20.77 6.83 -10.26
N SER A 64 -20.72 6.68 -11.59
CA SER A 64 -20.55 5.36 -12.21
C SER A 64 -19.19 4.74 -11.86
N GLN A 65 -18.13 5.54 -11.84
CA GLN A 65 -16.76 5.10 -11.55
C GLN A 65 -16.49 4.93 -10.04
N LEU A 66 -17.38 5.39 -9.18
CA LEU A 66 -17.30 5.13 -7.74
C LEU A 66 -17.83 3.74 -7.35
N ASP A 67 -18.58 3.06 -8.22
CA ASP A 67 -18.93 1.66 -7.99
C ASP A 67 -17.64 0.83 -8.03
N PRO A 68 -17.23 0.16 -6.93
CA PRO A 68 -16.01 -0.65 -6.87
C PRO A 68 -15.91 -1.74 -7.93
N LYS A 69 -17.02 -2.08 -8.60
CA LYS A 69 -17.11 -3.11 -9.64
C LYS A 69 -17.07 -2.53 -11.06
N ALA A 70 -17.03 -1.21 -11.22
CA ALA A 70 -16.95 -0.60 -12.53
C ALA A 70 -15.59 -0.85 -13.18
N ASP A 71 -15.60 -1.23 -14.46
CA ASP A 71 -14.38 -1.24 -15.25
C ASP A 71 -13.97 0.21 -15.56
N LEU A 72 -12.76 0.59 -15.16
CA LEU A 72 -12.16 1.88 -15.49
C LEU A 72 -11.06 1.72 -16.53
N ARG A 73 -10.98 2.67 -17.46
CA ARG A 73 -9.79 2.78 -18.31
C ARG A 73 -8.60 3.20 -17.44
N LEU A 74 -7.40 2.79 -17.84
CA LEU A 74 -6.19 3.18 -17.13
C LEU A 74 -6.00 4.71 -17.10
N SER A 75 -6.39 5.42 -18.17
CA SER A 75 -6.42 6.89 -18.22
C SER A 75 -7.31 7.51 -17.13
N ASP A 76 -8.47 6.88 -16.88
CA ASP A 76 -9.43 7.35 -15.89
C ASP A 76 -8.87 7.12 -14.48
N LEU A 77 -8.20 5.98 -14.27
CA LEU A 77 -7.51 5.68 -13.01
C LEU A 77 -6.40 6.70 -12.69
N TYR A 78 -5.59 7.09 -13.68
CA TYR A 78 -4.60 8.18 -13.53
C TYR A 78 -5.26 9.54 -13.27
N THR A 79 -6.45 9.78 -13.82
CA THR A 79 -7.22 11.00 -13.56
C THR A 79 -7.72 11.04 -12.11
N TRP A 80 -8.20 9.90 -11.59
CA TRP A 80 -8.54 9.75 -10.17
C TRP A 80 -7.33 9.90 -9.24
N GLN A 81 -6.18 9.36 -9.64
CA GLN A 81 -4.92 9.52 -8.91
C GLN A 81 -4.60 11.00 -8.71
N GLN A 82 -4.66 11.80 -9.78
CA GLN A 82 -4.40 13.24 -9.72
C GLN A 82 -5.48 13.98 -8.92
N ALA A 83 -6.74 13.57 -9.04
CA ALA A 83 -7.85 14.23 -8.35
C ALA A 83 -7.83 14.01 -6.83
N LEU A 84 -7.40 12.83 -6.40
CA LEU A 84 -7.32 12.43 -4.99
C LEU A 84 -5.94 12.62 -4.38
N GLU A 85 -4.92 12.93 -5.20
CA GLU A 85 -3.53 13.14 -4.78
C GLU A 85 -2.93 11.92 -4.05
N VAL A 86 -3.31 10.71 -4.46
CA VAL A 86 -2.84 9.44 -3.88
C VAL A 86 -2.00 8.63 -4.87
N PRO A 87 -1.15 7.70 -4.43
CA PRO A 87 -0.55 6.68 -5.29
C PRO A 87 -1.59 5.85 -6.06
N ILE A 88 -1.30 5.50 -7.32
CA ILE A 88 -2.20 4.67 -8.15
C ILE A 88 -2.45 3.27 -7.55
N ALA A 89 -1.48 2.74 -6.79
CA ALA A 89 -1.61 1.47 -6.09
C ALA A 89 -2.73 1.49 -5.04
N ASP A 90 -2.95 2.64 -4.40
CA ASP A 90 -3.95 2.77 -3.33
C ASP A 90 -5.38 2.77 -3.88
N LEU A 91 -5.55 3.07 -5.17
CA LEU A 91 -6.85 3.04 -5.85
C LEU A 91 -7.27 1.62 -6.26
N LEU A 92 -6.33 0.67 -6.31
CA LEU A 92 -6.59 -0.70 -6.73
C LEU A 92 -6.98 -1.57 -5.53
N VAL A 93 -7.81 -2.61 -5.77
CA VAL A 93 -8.04 -3.63 -4.75
C VAL A 93 -6.78 -4.47 -4.63
N ASP A 94 -6.20 -4.52 -3.44
CA ASP A 94 -5.13 -5.48 -3.14
C ASP A 94 -5.62 -6.87 -3.52
N SER A 95 -4.90 -7.48 -4.45
CA SER A 95 -5.24 -8.82 -4.86
C SER A 95 -4.93 -9.77 -3.70
N GLU A 96 -5.95 -10.16 -2.92
CA GLU A 96 -6.01 -11.36 -2.06
C GLU A 96 -5.68 -12.68 -2.82
N ALA A 97 -5.47 -12.63 -4.15
CA ALA A 97 -4.75 -13.72 -4.79
C ALA A 97 -3.36 -13.73 -4.16
N PRO A 98 -2.86 -14.84 -3.61
CA PRO A 98 -1.52 -14.86 -3.06
C PRO A 98 -0.56 -14.57 -4.22
N LEU A 99 -0.14 -13.30 -4.35
CA LEU A 99 1.22 -13.01 -4.76
C LEU A 99 2.04 -14.00 -3.95
N SER A 100 2.70 -14.96 -4.61
CA SER A 100 3.45 -15.99 -3.88
C SER A 100 4.25 -15.29 -2.78
N GLY A 101 4.34 -15.86 -1.57
CA GLY A 101 4.90 -15.14 -0.41
C GLY A 101 6.21 -14.39 -0.74
N ALA A 102 7.02 -14.97 -1.63
CA ALA A 102 8.21 -14.34 -2.20
C ALA A 102 7.97 -12.99 -2.93
N VAL A 103 6.96 -12.88 -3.80
CA VAL A 103 6.67 -11.65 -4.56
C VAL A 103 6.14 -10.54 -3.65
N LEU A 104 5.27 -10.86 -2.70
CA LEU A 104 4.74 -9.90 -1.75
C LEU A 104 5.81 -9.42 -0.75
N ASN A 105 6.67 -10.34 -0.27
CA ASN A 105 7.82 -10.00 0.54
C ASN A 105 8.78 -9.08 -0.22
N ARG A 106 9.05 -9.38 -1.50
CA ARG A 106 9.86 -8.53 -2.38
C ARG A 106 9.24 -7.14 -2.56
N ALA A 107 7.94 -7.05 -2.83
CA ALA A 107 7.25 -5.77 -2.99
C ALA A 107 7.30 -4.91 -1.73
N ARG A 108 7.10 -5.51 -0.54
CA ARG A 108 7.23 -4.83 0.75
C ARG A 108 8.65 -4.34 0.98
N MET A 109 9.64 -5.19 0.72
CA MET A 109 11.04 -4.83 0.91
C MET A 109 11.51 -3.72 -0.03
N LEU A 110 11.07 -3.76 -1.30
CA LEU A 110 11.29 -2.68 -2.26
C LEU A 110 10.73 -1.35 -1.74
N ARG A 111 9.51 -1.36 -1.19
CA ARG A 111 8.90 -0.16 -0.59
C ARG A 111 9.73 0.34 0.60
N THR A 112 10.15 -0.55 1.50
CA THR A 112 10.99 -0.19 2.66
C THR A 112 12.32 0.42 2.20
N MET A 113 13.02 -0.18 1.23
CA MET A 113 14.27 0.37 0.69
C MET A 113 14.09 1.77 0.10
N LYS A 114 13.02 1.98 -0.69
CA LYS A 114 12.71 3.30 -1.25
C LYS A 114 12.52 4.37 -0.17
N THR A 115 11.84 4.02 0.93
CA THR A 115 11.66 4.90 2.08
C THR A 115 12.98 5.21 2.77
N VAL A 116 13.82 4.20 2.99
CA VAL A 116 15.15 4.38 3.60
C VAL A 116 16.04 5.30 2.74
N ARG A 117 16.03 5.12 1.41
CA ARG A 117 16.76 6.02 0.50
C ARG A 117 16.21 7.44 0.49
N ALA A 118 14.89 7.61 0.53
CA ALA A 118 14.28 8.94 0.65
C ALA A 118 14.65 9.61 1.99
N MET A 119 14.70 8.86 3.10
CA MET A 119 15.18 9.37 4.38
C MET A 119 16.66 9.79 4.30
N LYS A 120 17.50 8.99 3.64
CA LYS A 120 18.91 9.30 3.44
C LYS A 120 19.11 10.59 2.64
N GLU A 121 18.32 10.78 1.58
CA GLU A 121 18.35 11.99 0.76
C GLU A 121 17.83 13.24 1.50
N ALA A 122 16.84 13.09 2.38
CA ALA A 122 16.24 14.20 3.11
C ALA A 122 16.98 14.58 4.42
N ASN A 123 17.87 13.72 4.91
CA ASN A 123 18.53 13.90 6.19
C ASN A 123 19.76 14.81 6.11
N ASN A 124 19.85 15.80 7.00
CA ASN A 124 20.99 16.72 7.13
C ASN A 124 21.84 16.48 8.39
N GLU A 125 21.44 15.55 9.26
CA GLU A 125 22.13 15.27 10.53
C GLU A 125 23.07 14.07 10.42
N GLN A 126 24.35 14.27 10.77
CA GLN A 126 25.39 13.24 10.66
C GLN A 126 25.14 11.99 11.52
N ASN A 127 24.52 12.15 12.69
CA ASN A 127 24.21 11.00 13.56
C ASN A 127 23.11 10.14 12.94
N MET A 128 22.07 10.77 12.39
CA MET A 128 20.96 10.08 11.73
C MET A 128 21.41 9.41 10.42
N ASP A 129 22.39 9.98 9.72
CA ASP A 129 22.92 9.42 8.47
C ASP A 129 23.60 8.05 8.69
N ARG A 130 24.34 7.91 9.80
CA ARG A 130 24.94 6.63 10.20
C ARG A 130 23.86 5.58 10.47
N PHE A 131 22.78 5.93 11.15
CA PHE A 131 21.67 5.03 11.43
C PHE A 131 20.93 4.60 10.16
N ILE A 132 20.65 5.54 9.25
CA ILE A 132 19.99 5.26 7.98
C ILE A 132 20.88 4.38 7.09
N THR A 133 22.19 4.65 7.04
CA THR A 133 23.15 3.83 6.30
C THR A 133 23.24 2.41 6.86
N MET A 134 23.23 2.25 8.19
CA MET A 134 23.18 0.93 8.82
C MET A 134 21.88 0.19 8.46
N LEU A 135 20.74 0.86 8.49
CA LEU A 135 19.45 0.28 8.10
C LEU A 135 19.43 -0.13 6.62
N GLU A 136 19.99 0.69 5.73
CA GLU A 136 20.14 0.37 4.31
C GLU A 136 20.98 -0.91 4.11
N ASN A 137 22.10 -1.03 4.82
CA ASN A 137 22.95 -2.22 4.76
C ASN A 137 22.23 -3.47 5.27
N GLN A 138 21.49 -3.38 6.38
CA GLN A 138 20.68 -4.49 6.91
C GLN A 138 19.63 -4.96 5.90
N LEU A 139 19.01 -4.05 5.15
CA LEU A 139 18.06 -4.43 4.09
C LEU A 139 18.75 -5.12 2.91
N LEU A 140 19.95 -4.67 2.53
CA LEU A 140 20.74 -5.30 1.46
C LEU A 140 21.26 -6.68 1.85
N GLU A 141 21.58 -6.91 3.12
CA GLU A 141 21.95 -8.24 3.64
C GLU A 141 20.77 -9.23 3.54
N ILE A 142 19.56 -8.77 3.83
CA ILE A 142 18.35 -9.59 3.73
C ILE A 142 17.97 -9.83 2.26
N MET A 143 18.21 -8.85 1.38
CA MET A 143 17.76 -8.88 -0.01
C MET A 143 18.70 -8.05 -0.92
N PRO A 144 19.72 -8.67 -1.52
CA PRO A 144 20.76 -7.95 -2.27
C PRO A 144 20.25 -7.31 -3.56
N GLU A 145 19.15 -7.83 -4.14
CA GLU A 145 18.53 -7.24 -5.34
C GLU A 145 17.97 -5.82 -5.12
N LEU A 146 17.95 -5.32 -3.88
CA LEU A 146 17.55 -3.95 -3.56
C LEU A 146 18.62 -2.90 -3.90
N GLN A 147 19.83 -3.30 -4.32
CA GLN A 147 20.93 -2.37 -4.60
C GLN A 147 20.58 -1.33 -5.68
N GLU A 148 19.79 -1.69 -6.67
CA GLU A 148 19.47 -0.84 -7.82
C GLU A 148 18.30 0.13 -7.55
N VAL A 149 17.72 0.13 -6.35
CA VAL A 149 16.32 0.58 -6.15
C VAL A 149 16.00 2.08 -6.25
N THR A 150 16.88 3.06 -6.17
CA THR A 150 16.56 4.53 -6.10
C THR A 150 15.53 4.96 -5.02
N ALA A 151 15.64 6.19 -4.53
CA ALA A 151 14.63 6.73 -3.62
C ALA A 151 13.27 6.88 -4.32
N TRP A 152 12.19 6.91 -3.54
CA TRP A 152 10.91 7.36 -4.07
C TRP A 152 11.10 8.80 -4.58
N HIS A 153 10.92 9.04 -5.88
CA HIS A 153 10.88 10.42 -6.37
C HIS A 153 9.78 11.15 -5.62
N THR A 154 10.13 12.14 -4.81
CA THR A 154 9.19 13.02 -4.11
C THR A 154 8.37 13.80 -5.13
N VAL A 155 7.41 13.16 -5.79
CA VAL A 155 6.42 13.82 -6.64
C VAL A 155 5.36 14.36 -5.70
N GLY A 156 5.68 15.52 -5.10
CA GLY A 156 4.79 16.17 -4.15
C GLY A 156 5.44 17.09 -3.13
N GLN A 157 6.55 17.78 -3.44
CA GLN A 157 6.87 19.06 -2.78
C GLN A 157 8.03 19.81 -3.46
N ARG A 158 7.81 20.44 -4.62
CA ARG A 158 8.43 21.75 -4.86
C ARG A 158 7.55 22.79 -4.18
N ARG A 159 7.54 22.81 -2.84
CA ARG A 159 7.15 24.04 -2.14
C ARG A 159 8.37 24.93 -2.19
N THR A 160 8.36 25.84 -3.16
CA THR A 160 9.13 27.07 -3.05
C THR A 160 8.78 27.72 -1.71
N HIS A 161 9.81 28.25 -1.07
CA HIS A 161 9.83 28.88 0.25
C HIS A 161 9.05 30.22 0.30
N GLU A 162 7.91 30.33 -0.39
CA GLU A 162 7.15 31.59 -0.50
C GLU A 162 5.72 31.52 0.02
N GLU A 163 5.29 30.37 0.58
CA GLU A 163 3.92 30.21 1.12
C GLU A 163 3.80 30.46 2.65
N MET A 164 4.76 31.16 3.27
CA MET A 164 4.64 31.69 4.64
C MET A 164 3.84 33.00 4.74
N GLY A 165 2.82 33.18 3.88
CA GLY A 165 2.05 34.44 3.83
C GLY A 165 0.59 34.36 4.31
N ARG A 166 -0.05 33.18 4.34
CA ARG A 166 -1.52 33.11 4.54
C ARG A 166 -2.01 32.34 5.77
N VAL A 167 -1.12 31.79 6.58
CA VAL A 167 -1.49 31.14 7.85
C VAL A 167 -1.48 32.12 9.03
N ALA A 168 -0.96 33.34 8.85
CA ALA A 168 -0.91 34.39 9.87
C ALA A 168 -2.18 35.26 9.98
N GLU A 169 -3.18 35.12 9.10
CA GLU A 169 -4.38 36.00 9.09
C GLU A 169 -5.63 35.43 9.76
N ARG A 170 -5.54 34.30 10.47
CA ARG A 170 -6.64 33.84 11.34
C ARG A 170 -6.23 33.86 12.81
N THR A 171 -6.12 35.07 13.36
CA THR A 171 -6.27 35.28 14.80
C THR A 171 -7.69 34.90 15.19
N ILE A 172 -7.85 33.73 15.81
CA ILE A 172 -9.07 33.39 16.54
C ILE A 172 -9.16 34.40 17.68
N SER A 173 -10.18 35.25 17.67
CA SER A 173 -10.44 36.21 18.73
C SER A 173 -10.84 35.46 20.01
N ASP A 174 -10.09 35.70 21.09
CA ASP A 174 -10.21 35.04 22.40
C ASP A 174 -11.47 35.47 23.21
N SER A 175 -12.47 36.07 22.54
CA SER A 175 -13.65 36.64 23.19
C SER A 175 -14.83 35.67 23.36
N PHE A 176 -14.71 34.41 22.92
CA PHE A 176 -15.79 33.42 23.00
C PHE A 176 -15.67 32.41 24.15
N VAL A 177 -14.57 32.42 24.91
CA VAL A 177 -14.30 31.39 25.94
C VAL A 177 -14.92 31.71 27.30
N ARG A 178 -15.49 32.91 27.51
CA ARG A 178 -15.93 33.35 28.86
C ARG A 178 -17.43 33.21 29.17
N ASP A 179 -18.29 32.80 28.23
CA ASP A 179 -19.76 32.88 28.44
C ASP A 179 -20.48 31.52 28.52
N GLY A 180 -19.79 30.47 28.98
CA GLY A 180 -20.32 29.09 28.99
C GLY A 180 -20.23 28.34 30.31
N LEU A 181 -19.92 29.01 31.42
CA LEU A 181 -19.95 28.41 32.76
C LEU A 181 -20.56 29.39 33.77
N GLY A 182 -21.89 29.34 33.86
CA GLY A 182 -22.71 29.89 34.93
C GLY A 182 -23.89 28.96 35.16
#